data_AF-A0A4R5WWC7-F1
#
_entry.id   AF-A0A4R5WWC7-F1
#
_cell.length_a   1.000
_cell.length_b   1.000
_cell.length_c   1.000
_cell.angle_alpha   90.00
_cell.angle_beta   90.00
_cell.angle_gamma   90.00
#
_symmetry.space_group_name_H-M   'P 1'
#
loop_
_entity.id
_entity.type
_entity.pdbx_description
1 polymer ?
#
loop_
_entity_poly.entity_id
_entity_poly.type
_entity_poly.pdbx_seq_one_letter_code
_entity_poly.pdbx_strand_id
1 'polypeptide(L)'
;MTSTGDPVWLEEVLRSALGDRLVVHEGWQDCGNGSGENGSNAMGPIWGVMIHHTGNVNEKWEVIRNGVMQPRGWLEGPLSQALITPDGRLHLVAVGPCNHAGPGCYPGIPDDLGNTRLIGFECAWQPGMHYAGNETWPPAQIITMRDASAAVLKKLGYDSTHVIGHKEWAGAENPLGINKQGKPDPGDMDMTWFRGEVAKAMLGLFEKFEKKETEVEEPKKLELTDHVLLQEIWQQLLGPEGKGWPQLGGKTLVDALAEVLGSGGNIVAESEPAATAAPALNKSLAARSRRAPAKKKAATRGRRATGPSSLQDA
;
A
#
# COMPACT_ATOMS: atom_id res chain seq x y z
N MET A 1 15.77 19.09 -16.97
CA MET A 1 17.07 18.66 -17.54
C MET A 1 16.86 17.27 -18.09
N THR A 2 17.15 17.02 -19.36
CA THR A 2 17.08 15.67 -19.95
C THR A 2 18.21 14.83 -19.35
N SER A 3 17.88 13.72 -18.69
CA SER A 3 18.89 12.82 -18.11
C SER A 3 19.56 12.03 -19.23
N THR A 4 20.85 12.23 -19.46
CA THR A 4 21.68 11.49 -20.42
C THR A 4 22.78 10.73 -19.69
N GLY A 5 23.23 9.61 -20.26
CA GLY A 5 24.19 8.71 -19.62
C GLY A 5 23.52 7.69 -18.73
N ASP A 6 24.28 6.67 -18.33
CA ASP A 6 23.74 5.55 -17.58
C ASP A 6 23.16 6.02 -16.23
N PRO A 7 21.89 5.68 -15.92
CA PRO A 7 21.20 6.14 -14.73
C PRO A 7 21.68 5.41 -13.48
N VAL A 8 22.94 5.60 -13.07
CA VAL A 8 23.49 5.05 -11.81
C VAL A 8 22.74 5.57 -10.57
N TRP A 9 21.92 6.61 -10.71
CA TRP A 9 20.97 7.05 -9.69
C TRP A 9 19.78 6.08 -9.50
N LEU A 10 19.58 5.10 -10.39
CA LEU A 10 18.41 4.22 -10.42
C LEU A 10 18.29 3.39 -9.14
N GLU A 11 19.40 2.88 -8.60
CA GLU A 11 19.38 2.19 -7.31
C GLU A 11 18.82 3.08 -6.20
N GLU A 12 19.35 4.30 -6.04
CA GLU A 12 18.91 5.22 -4.97
C GLU A 12 17.41 5.51 -5.08
N VAL A 13 16.94 5.81 -6.29
CA VAL A 13 15.54 6.12 -6.58
C VAL A 13 14.63 4.94 -6.30
N LEU A 14 14.99 3.75 -6.78
CA LEU A 14 14.21 2.54 -6.55
C LEU A 14 14.24 2.13 -5.09
N ARG A 15 15.39 2.25 -4.41
CA ARG A 15 15.54 1.88 -3.00
C ARG A 15 14.65 2.77 -2.12
N SER A 16 14.59 4.06 -2.41
CA SER A 16 13.71 4.99 -1.69
C SER A 16 12.23 4.65 -1.86
N ALA A 17 11.81 4.11 -3.00
CA ALA A 17 10.41 3.82 -3.29
C ALA A 17 9.98 2.40 -2.91
N LEU A 18 10.89 1.43 -3.01
CA LEU A 18 10.58 0.01 -2.90
C LEU A 18 11.01 -0.61 -1.58
N GLY A 19 12.00 -0.03 -0.89
CA GLY A 19 12.52 -0.57 0.37
C GLY A 19 13.08 -1.98 0.19
N ASP A 20 12.54 -2.93 0.96
CA ASP A 20 12.96 -4.34 1.01
C ASP A 20 12.59 -5.17 -0.23
N ARG A 21 11.67 -4.64 -1.07
CA ARG A 21 11.32 -5.21 -2.36
C ARG A 21 12.44 -5.10 -3.40
N LEU A 22 13.37 -4.15 -3.24
CA LEU A 22 14.50 -4.00 -4.15
C LEU A 22 15.62 -5.01 -3.82
N VAL A 23 16.02 -5.78 -4.81
CA VAL A 23 17.22 -6.61 -4.83
C VAL A 23 18.18 -6.04 -5.86
N VAL A 24 19.39 -5.72 -5.43
CA VAL A 24 20.43 -5.16 -6.31
C VAL A 24 21.51 -6.22 -6.50
N HIS A 25 21.81 -6.54 -7.75
CA HIS A 25 22.79 -7.57 -8.09
C HIS A 25 24.17 -6.96 -8.36
N GLU A 26 25.23 -7.64 -7.95
CA GLU A 26 26.61 -7.16 -8.09
C GLU A 26 26.96 -6.79 -9.54
N GLY A 27 27.63 -5.64 -9.75
CA GLY A 27 28.06 -5.17 -11.06
C GLY A 27 26.94 -4.59 -11.93
N TRP A 28 25.78 -4.28 -11.36
CA TRP A 28 24.66 -3.67 -12.09
C TRP A 28 25.01 -2.29 -12.68
N GLN A 29 25.86 -1.51 -12.00
CA GLN A 29 26.24 -0.14 -12.43
C GLN A 29 26.96 -0.11 -13.76
N ASP A 30 27.76 -1.15 -14.04
CA ASP A 30 28.60 -1.24 -15.24
C ASP A 30 27.96 -2.13 -16.31
N CYS A 31 26.72 -2.58 -16.09
CA CYS A 31 26.05 -3.53 -16.95
C CYS A 31 25.13 -2.83 -17.97
N GLY A 32 25.35 -3.19 -19.24
CA GLY A 32 24.65 -2.73 -20.43
C GLY A 32 25.27 -3.42 -21.67
N ASN A 33 24.59 -3.37 -22.80
CA ASN A 33 25.06 -3.98 -24.05
C ASN A 33 26.07 -3.10 -24.82
N GLY A 34 26.40 -1.91 -24.30
CA GLY A 34 27.33 -0.96 -24.90
C GLY A 34 26.89 -0.32 -26.22
N SER A 35 25.62 -0.49 -26.62
CA SER A 35 25.08 0.00 -27.90
C SER A 35 24.32 1.31 -27.71
N GLY A 36 25.04 2.35 -27.30
CA GLY A 36 24.51 3.71 -27.12
C GLY A 36 24.34 4.47 -28.44
N GLU A 37 23.80 5.68 -28.35
CA GLU A 37 23.55 6.53 -29.52
C GLU A 37 24.81 7.27 -29.98
N ASN A 38 24.91 7.56 -31.28
CA ASN A 38 26.00 8.34 -31.88
C ASN A 38 27.41 7.82 -31.55
N GLY A 39 27.57 6.50 -31.43
CA GLY A 39 28.85 5.86 -31.08
C GLY A 39 29.21 5.89 -29.59
N SER A 40 28.30 6.34 -28.72
CA SER A 40 28.44 6.18 -27.27
C SER A 40 28.12 4.74 -26.84
N ASN A 41 28.47 4.40 -25.60
CA ASN A 41 28.14 3.12 -24.97
C ASN A 41 27.07 3.26 -23.86
N ALA A 42 26.47 4.44 -23.73
CA ALA A 42 25.61 4.80 -22.61
C ALA A 42 24.17 5.09 -23.06
N MET A 43 23.26 5.18 -22.09
CA MET A 43 21.89 5.62 -22.32
C MET A 43 21.83 7.02 -22.94
N GLY A 44 20.91 7.20 -23.89
CA GLY A 44 20.57 8.51 -24.44
C GLY A 44 19.74 9.34 -23.46
N PRO A 45 19.12 10.44 -23.93
CA PRO A 45 18.12 11.15 -23.15
C PRO A 45 16.94 10.23 -22.80
N ILE A 46 16.91 9.76 -21.56
CA ILE A 46 15.89 8.81 -21.07
C ILE A 46 14.53 9.49 -21.15
N TRP A 47 13.63 8.90 -21.92
CA TRP A 47 12.26 9.36 -22.13
C TRP A 47 11.32 8.85 -21.03
N GLY A 48 11.49 7.61 -20.58
CA GLY A 48 10.57 7.02 -19.61
C GLY A 48 10.80 5.54 -19.33
N VAL A 49 9.71 4.83 -19.01
CA VAL A 49 9.71 3.43 -18.61
C VAL A 49 8.95 2.58 -19.62
N MET A 50 9.47 1.39 -19.92
CA MET A 50 8.79 0.37 -20.71
C MET A 50 8.50 -0.86 -19.88
N ILE A 51 7.24 -1.30 -19.88
CA ILE A 51 6.79 -2.50 -19.18
C ILE A 51 6.71 -3.67 -20.16
N HIS A 52 7.31 -4.79 -19.76
CA HIS A 52 7.32 -6.05 -20.49
C HIS A 52 6.73 -7.18 -19.64
N HIS A 53 6.44 -8.29 -20.30
CA HIS A 53 6.29 -9.57 -19.64
C HIS A 53 7.24 -10.58 -20.27
N THR A 54 7.71 -11.52 -19.46
CA THR A 54 8.77 -12.45 -19.86
C THR A 54 8.25 -13.66 -20.65
N GLY A 55 6.95 -13.95 -20.55
CA GLY A 55 6.34 -15.18 -21.03
C GLY A 55 6.64 -16.38 -20.12
N ASN A 56 7.21 -16.15 -18.94
CA ASN A 56 7.65 -17.17 -17.98
C ASN A 56 7.46 -16.69 -16.54
N VAL A 57 6.59 -17.35 -15.79
CA VAL A 57 6.32 -17.02 -14.37
C VAL A 57 7.51 -17.28 -13.43
N ASN A 58 8.44 -18.15 -13.84
CA ASN A 58 9.64 -18.49 -13.07
C ASN A 58 10.90 -17.84 -13.69
N GLU A 59 10.74 -16.68 -14.33
CA GLU A 59 11.87 -15.97 -14.92
C GLU A 59 12.93 -15.66 -13.87
N LYS A 60 14.19 -15.70 -14.30
CA LYS A 60 15.35 -15.49 -13.43
C LYS A 60 16.09 -14.23 -13.82
N TRP A 61 16.59 -13.50 -12.81
CA TRP A 61 17.34 -12.27 -13.05
C TRP A 61 18.64 -12.56 -13.83
N GLU A 62 19.22 -13.75 -13.71
CA GLU A 62 20.39 -14.17 -14.48
C GLU A 62 20.09 -14.25 -15.98
N VAL A 63 18.88 -14.67 -16.36
CA VAL A 63 18.44 -14.73 -17.75
C VAL A 63 18.27 -13.31 -18.29
N ILE A 64 17.63 -12.43 -17.51
CA ILE A 64 17.52 -11.02 -17.86
C ILE A 64 18.89 -10.37 -17.99
N ARG A 65 19.85 -10.69 -17.12
CA ARG A 65 21.18 -10.09 -17.15
C ARG A 65 22.04 -10.62 -18.31
N ASN A 66 22.08 -11.94 -18.48
CA ASN A 66 23.07 -12.60 -19.32
C ASN A 66 22.55 -12.90 -20.73
N GLY A 67 21.23 -12.95 -20.90
CA GLY A 67 20.62 -13.36 -22.16
C GLY A 67 20.02 -14.76 -22.12
N VAL A 68 19.44 -15.15 -23.25
CA VAL A 68 18.66 -16.38 -23.36
C VAL A 68 18.78 -17.00 -24.76
N MET A 69 18.73 -18.34 -24.82
CA MET A 69 18.63 -19.04 -26.10
C MET A 69 17.19 -18.93 -26.64
N GLN A 70 17.05 -18.33 -27.82
CA GLN A 70 15.79 -18.25 -28.55
C GLN A 70 15.78 -19.24 -29.73
N PRO A 71 14.61 -19.54 -30.33
CA PRO A 71 14.55 -20.37 -31.53
C PRO A 71 15.43 -19.88 -32.69
N ARG A 72 15.73 -18.58 -32.74
CA ARG A 72 16.54 -17.94 -33.78
C ARG A 72 18.03 -17.77 -33.40
N GLY A 73 18.44 -18.25 -32.22
CA GLY A 73 19.80 -18.15 -31.71
C GLY A 73 19.89 -17.53 -30.33
N TRP A 74 21.12 -17.36 -29.85
CA TRP A 74 21.40 -16.70 -28.58
C TRP A 74 21.07 -15.21 -28.66
N LEU A 75 20.22 -14.72 -27.75
CA LEU A 75 20.01 -13.29 -27.54
C LEU A 75 20.86 -12.85 -26.36
N GLU A 76 21.87 -12.04 -26.63
CA GLU A 76 22.75 -11.47 -25.60
C GLU A 76 21.98 -10.54 -24.67
N GLY A 77 22.27 -10.63 -23.37
CA GLY A 77 21.79 -9.69 -22.38
C GLY A 77 22.56 -8.36 -22.37
N PRO A 78 22.16 -7.42 -21.49
CA PRO A 78 20.98 -7.51 -20.65
C PRO A 78 19.69 -7.31 -21.45
N LEU A 79 18.64 -8.06 -21.12
CA LEU A 79 17.33 -8.05 -21.77
C LEU A 79 16.40 -6.99 -21.19
N SER A 80 16.76 -6.35 -20.09
CA SER A 80 16.16 -5.16 -19.50
C SER A 80 17.01 -4.70 -18.31
N GLN A 81 16.69 -3.55 -17.73
CA GLN A 81 17.39 -3.05 -16.54
C GLN A 81 17.00 -3.82 -15.28
N ALA A 82 15.76 -4.32 -15.20
CA ALA A 82 15.30 -5.08 -14.04
C ALA A 82 14.24 -6.15 -14.35
N LEU A 83 14.22 -7.19 -13.52
CA LEU A 83 13.15 -8.17 -13.45
C LEU A 83 12.25 -7.91 -12.24
N ILE A 84 10.93 -8.01 -12.39
CA ILE A 84 9.96 -7.98 -11.30
C ILE A 84 9.29 -9.35 -11.19
N THR A 85 9.48 -10.02 -10.06
CA THR A 85 8.93 -11.37 -9.80
C THR A 85 7.50 -11.32 -9.23
N PRO A 86 6.75 -12.44 -9.26
CA PRO A 86 5.34 -12.44 -8.84
C PRO A 86 5.11 -12.06 -7.36
N ASP A 87 6.11 -12.28 -6.52
CA ASP A 87 6.11 -11.89 -5.09
C ASP A 87 6.39 -10.39 -4.87
N GLY A 88 6.58 -9.62 -5.96
CA GLY A 88 6.79 -8.17 -5.90
C GLY A 88 8.23 -7.76 -5.64
N ARG A 89 9.22 -8.64 -5.78
CA ARG A 89 10.63 -8.21 -5.74
C ARG A 89 11.06 -7.64 -7.08
N LEU A 90 11.80 -6.53 -7.05
CA LEU A 90 12.47 -5.96 -8.22
C LEU A 90 13.96 -6.27 -8.13
N HIS A 91 14.47 -7.02 -9.11
CA HIS A 91 15.87 -7.38 -9.26
C HIS A 91 16.55 -6.46 -10.27
N LEU A 92 17.31 -5.48 -9.78
CA LEU A 92 18.09 -4.54 -10.61
C LEU A 92 19.39 -5.22 -11.06
N VAL A 93 19.61 -5.28 -12.39
CA VAL A 93 20.74 -5.99 -13.00
C VAL A 93 21.59 -5.14 -13.94
N ALA A 94 21.05 -4.04 -14.46
CA ALA A 94 21.73 -3.17 -15.42
C ALA A 94 21.22 -1.73 -15.35
N VAL A 95 22.03 -0.79 -15.88
CA VAL A 95 21.62 0.61 -16.10
C VAL A 95 21.89 1.09 -17.52
N GLY A 96 22.88 0.54 -18.21
CA GLY A 96 23.17 0.90 -19.59
C GLY A 96 22.09 0.47 -20.58
N PRO A 97 22.31 0.69 -21.88
CA PRO A 97 21.40 0.23 -22.91
C PRO A 97 21.19 -1.28 -22.82
N CYS A 98 19.93 -1.73 -22.93
CA CYS A 98 19.55 -3.13 -22.81
C CYS A 98 18.80 -3.59 -24.08
N ASN A 99 18.89 -4.88 -24.43
CA ASN A 99 18.27 -5.51 -25.60
C ASN A 99 16.77 -5.82 -25.38
N HIS A 100 15.96 -4.81 -25.02
CA HIS A 100 14.58 -5.01 -24.58
C HIS A 100 13.50 -4.52 -25.57
N ALA A 101 13.74 -3.41 -26.25
CA ALA A 101 12.73 -2.77 -27.10
C ALA A 101 12.76 -3.27 -28.54
N GLY A 102 13.95 -3.41 -29.12
CA GLY A 102 14.10 -3.70 -30.56
C GLY A 102 13.44 -2.65 -31.47
N PRO A 103 13.21 -2.97 -32.76
CA PRO A 103 12.60 -2.03 -33.72
C PRO A 103 11.19 -1.57 -33.31
N GLY A 104 10.94 -0.27 -33.23
CA GLY A 104 9.62 0.26 -32.90
C GLY A 104 9.54 1.77 -33.06
N CYS A 105 8.42 2.33 -32.65
CA CYS A 105 8.18 3.77 -32.70
C CYS A 105 7.10 4.15 -31.68
N TYR A 106 7.23 5.33 -31.06
CA TYR A 106 6.21 5.87 -30.18
C TYR A 106 6.28 7.40 -30.20
N PRO A 107 5.16 8.13 -30.09
CA PRO A 107 5.19 9.59 -30.05
C PRO A 107 6.20 10.15 -29.05
N GLY A 108 7.14 10.96 -29.54
CA GLY A 108 8.18 11.59 -28.70
C GLY A 108 9.46 10.77 -28.49
N ILE A 109 9.55 9.56 -29.05
CA ILE A 109 10.77 8.74 -29.05
C ILE A 109 11.20 8.54 -30.51
N PRO A 110 12.46 8.82 -30.89
CA PRO A 110 12.93 8.49 -32.22
C PRO A 110 12.83 6.99 -32.51
N ASP A 111 12.49 6.67 -33.75
CA ASP A 111 12.35 5.29 -34.22
C ASP A 111 13.56 4.42 -33.84
N ASP A 112 13.26 3.20 -33.39
CA ASP A 112 14.22 2.14 -33.11
C ASP A 112 15.23 2.46 -31.99
N LEU A 113 15.06 3.58 -31.25
CA LEU A 113 15.91 3.96 -30.12
C LEU A 113 15.35 3.55 -28.75
N GLY A 114 14.38 2.63 -28.69
CA GLY A 114 13.78 2.21 -27.42
C GLY A 114 14.80 1.69 -26.40
N ASN A 115 15.81 0.93 -26.85
CA ASN A 115 16.86 0.36 -26.00
C ASN A 115 17.73 1.40 -25.26
N THR A 116 17.82 2.63 -25.80
CA THR A 116 18.68 3.71 -25.28
C THR A 116 17.86 4.84 -24.65
N ARG A 117 16.54 4.82 -24.81
CA ARG A 117 15.61 5.88 -24.39
C ARG A 117 14.65 5.45 -23.28
N LEU A 118 14.53 4.16 -23.01
CA LEU A 118 13.57 3.64 -22.03
C LEU A 118 14.29 2.79 -20.98
N ILE A 119 13.84 2.90 -19.74
CA ILE A 119 14.18 1.94 -18.69
C ILE A 119 13.17 0.79 -18.81
N GLY A 120 13.66 -0.41 -19.15
CA GLY A 120 12.87 -1.62 -19.27
C GLY A 120 12.71 -2.33 -17.93
N PHE A 121 11.47 -2.68 -17.60
CA PHE A 121 11.13 -3.60 -16.52
C PHE A 121 10.47 -4.85 -17.12
N GLU A 122 11.18 -5.96 -17.05
CA GLU A 122 10.66 -7.29 -17.35
C GLU A 122 9.84 -7.81 -16.17
N CYS A 123 8.65 -8.33 -16.42
CA CYS A 123 7.78 -8.85 -15.37
C CYS A 123 7.55 -10.34 -15.58
N ALA A 124 7.96 -11.16 -14.60
CA ALA A 124 7.79 -12.61 -14.63
C ALA A 124 6.30 -12.97 -14.66
N TRP A 125 5.78 -13.24 -15.85
CA TRP A 125 4.37 -13.47 -16.11
C TRP A 125 4.20 -14.18 -17.45
N GLN A 126 3.10 -14.91 -17.64
CA GLN A 126 2.77 -15.55 -18.93
C GLN A 126 1.26 -15.48 -19.22
N PRO A 127 0.85 -15.45 -20.50
CA PRO A 127 -0.56 -15.44 -20.89
C PRO A 127 -1.37 -16.61 -20.34
N GLY A 128 -2.61 -16.34 -19.98
CA GLY A 128 -3.57 -17.36 -19.51
C GLY A 128 -3.38 -17.79 -18.05
N MET A 129 -2.51 -17.13 -17.29
CA MET A 129 -2.39 -17.35 -15.85
C MET A 129 -3.47 -16.62 -15.06
N HIS A 130 -3.93 -17.29 -14.01
CA HIS A 130 -4.84 -16.73 -13.02
C HIS A 130 -4.25 -16.95 -11.63
N TYR A 131 -4.28 -15.89 -10.83
CA TYR A 131 -3.85 -15.86 -9.44
C TYR A 131 -5.07 -15.86 -8.51
N ALA A 132 -4.83 -15.75 -7.20
CA ALA A 132 -5.90 -15.73 -6.21
C ALA A 132 -6.95 -14.66 -6.57
N GLY A 133 -8.24 -14.99 -6.42
CA GLY A 133 -9.32 -14.07 -6.80
C GLY A 133 -9.53 -13.91 -8.31
N ASN A 134 -8.98 -14.80 -9.15
CA ASN A 134 -9.07 -14.75 -10.62
C ASN A 134 -8.35 -13.53 -11.24
N GLU A 135 -7.43 -12.92 -10.48
CA GLU A 135 -6.57 -11.84 -10.96
C GLU A 135 -5.62 -12.39 -12.02
N THR A 136 -5.43 -11.68 -13.13
CA THR A 136 -4.51 -12.13 -14.17
C THR A 136 -3.08 -11.72 -13.88
N TRP A 137 -2.85 -10.74 -13.01
CA TRP A 137 -1.53 -10.31 -12.53
C TRP A 137 -1.46 -10.33 -11.01
N PRO A 138 -0.34 -10.75 -10.39
CA PRO A 138 -0.16 -10.68 -8.95
C PRO A 138 -0.19 -9.24 -8.43
N PRO A 139 -0.94 -8.93 -7.35
CA PRO A 139 -1.03 -7.58 -6.81
C PRO A 139 0.32 -7.01 -6.36
N ALA A 140 1.16 -7.83 -5.72
CA ALA A 140 2.49 -7.41 -5.27
C ALA A 140 3.40 -7.02 -6.44
N GLN A 141 3.29 -7.72 -7.58
CA GLN A 141 4.01 -7.40 -8.81
C GLN A 141 3.51 -6.08 -9.39
N ILE A 142 2.19 -5.89 -9.54
CA ILE A 142 1.59 -4.61 -10.01
C ILE A 142 2.03 -3.42 -9.15
N ILE A 143 1.95 -3.57 -7.82
CA ILE A 143 2.33 -2.51 -6.88
C ILE A 143 3.79 -2.11 -7.08
N THR A 144 4.67 -3.08 -7.33
CA THR A 144 6.09 -2.85 -7.58
C THR A 144 6.35 -2.21 -8.93
N MET A 145 5.68 -2.68 -10.00
CA MET A 145 5.73 -2.06 -11.32
C MET A 145 5.33 -0.60 -11.25
N ARG A 146 4.23 -0.30 -10.56
CA ARG A 146 3.67 1.04 -10.37
C ARG A 146 4.63 1.95 -9.61
N ASP A 147 5.10 1.51 -8.44
CA ASP A 147 5.92 2.34 -7.55
C ASP A 147 7.30 2.60 -8.16
N ALA A 148 7.91 1.59 -8.79
CA ALA A 148 9.17 1.73 -9.51
C ALA A 148 9.04 2.74 -10.66
N SER A 149 7.98 2.60 -11.48
CA SER A 149 7.72 3.52 -12.59
C SER A 149 7.49 4.95 -12.08
N ALA A 150 6.69 5.14 -11.04
CA ALA A 150 6.45 6.44 -10.44
C ALA A 150 7.73 7.07 -9.90
N ALA A 151 8.63 6.29 -9.27
CA ALA A 151 9.90 6.77 -8.74
C ALA A 151 10.84 7.25 -9.85
N VAL A 152 10.98 6.46 -10.92
CA VAL A 152 11.77 6.83 -12.10
C VAL A 152 11.25 8.12 -12.72
N LEU A 153 9.94 8.21 -12.96
CA LEU A 153 9.35 9.39 -13.60
C LEU A 153 9.47 10.65 -12.73
N LYS A 154 9.29 10.53 -11.40
CA LYS A 154 9.56 11.64 -10.46
C LYS A 154 11.00 12.14 -10.58
N LYS A 155 11.98 11.24 -10.66
CA LYS A 155 13.40 11.60 -10.83
C LYS A 155 13.65 12.33 -12.15
N LEU A 156 13.02 11.87 -13.23
CA LEU A 156 13.15 12.47 -14.56
C LEU A 156 12.39 13.79 -14.72
N GLY A 157 11.42 14.07 -13.84
CA GLY A 157 10.55 15.25 -13.93
C GLY A 157 9.43 15.09 -14.96
N TYR A 158 9.01 13.84 -15.22
CA TYR A 158 7.97 13.49 -16.17
C TYR A 158 6.70 13.00 -15.46
N ASP A 159 5.56 13.07 -16.15
CA ASP A 159 4.30 12.49 -15.68
C ASP A 159 4.09 11.05 -16.18
N SER A 160 3.01 10.42 -15.74
CA SER A 160 2.67 9.03 -16.05
C SER A 160 2.46 8.74 -17.54
N THR A 161 2.39 9.73 -18.43
CA THR A 161 2.33 9.49 -19.88
C THR A 161 3.63 8.91 -20.44
N HIS A 162 4.72 8.97 -19.67
CA HIS A 162 6.02 8.41 -20.01
C HIS A 162 6.21 6.95 -19.57
N VAL A 163 5.10 6.19 -19.46
CA VAL A 163 5.12 4.74 -19.26
C VAL A 163 4.38 4.08 -20.41
N ILE A 164 5.04 3.14 -21.08
CA ILE A 164 4.47 2.42 -22.23
C ILE A 164 4.64 0.91 -22.08
N GLY A 165 3.74 0.14 -22.68
CA GLY A 165 3.92 -1.29 -22.89
C GLY A 165 4.72 -1.57 -24.17
N HIS A 166 5.37 -2.74 -24.27
CA HIS A 166 6.04 -3.14 -25.52
C HIS A 166 5.07 -3.20 -26.72
N LYS A 167 3.81 -3.54 -26.46
CA LYS A 167 2.70 -3.56 -27.43
C LYS A 167 2.32 -2.18 -27.96
N GLU A 168 2.53 -1.14 -27.15
CA GLU A 168 2.37 0.25 -27.57
C GLU A 168 3.60 0.75 -28.37
N TRP A 169 4.79 0.13 -28.21
CA TRP A 169 6.01 0.46 -28.96
C TRP A 169 6.12 -0.25 -30.31
N ALA A 170 5.83 -1.55 -30.35
CA ALA A 170 6.07 -2.40 -31.51
C ALA A 170 5.00 -3.48 -31.73
N GLY A 171 3.80 -3.29 -31.17
CA GLY A 171 2.68 -4.21 -31.27
C GLY A 171 1.45 -3.63 -31.96
N ALA A 172 0.34 -4.38 -31.86
CA ALA A 172 -0.93 -4.00 -32.46
C ALA A 172 -1.62 -2.81 -31.77
N GLU A 173 -1.24 -2.50 -30.53
CA GLU A 173 -1.78 -1.38 -29.75
C GLU A 173 -0.94 -0.10 -29.89
N ASN A 174 -0.02 -0.05 -30.85
CA ASN A 174 0.78 1.13 -31.11
C ASN A 174 -0.12 2.33 -31.47
N PRO A 175 0.03 3.51 -30.82
CA PRO A 175 -0.86 4.65 -31.01
C PRO A 175 -0.73 5.31 -32.39
N LEU A 176 0.31 5.00 -33.16
CA LEU A 176 0.50 5.45 -34.54
C LEU A 176 -0.11 4.46 -35.56
N GLY A 177 -0.66 3.34 -35.11
CA GLY A 177 -1.16 2.27 -35.98
C GLY A 177 -0.05 1.47 -36.68
N ILE A 178 1.19 1.55 -36.19
CA ILE A 178 2.36 0.90 -36.79
C ILE A 178 2.77 -0.31 -35.93
N ASN A 179 2.64 -1.50 -36.51
CA ASN A 179 3.05 -2.73 -35.85
C ASN A 179 4.39 -3.25 -36.40
N LYS A 180 5.52 -2.82 -35.80
CA LYS A 180 6.87 -3.19 -36.29
C LYS A 180 7.30 -4.62 -35.96
N GLN A 181 6.84 -5.21 -34.85
CA GLN A 181 7.31 -6.53 -34.39
C GLN A 181 6.20 -7.53 -34.04
N GLY A 182 4.97 -7.07 -33.80
CA GLY A 182 3.87 -7.93 -33.31
C GLY A 182 3.95 -8.22 -31.82
N LYS A 183 4.59 -7.35 -31.03
CA LYS A 183 4.78 -7.56 -29.60
C LYS A 183 3.46 -7.46 -28.82
N PRO A 184 3.06 -8.47 -28.02
CA PRO A 184 1.84 -8.42 -27.22
C PRO A 184 2.08 -7.91 -25.79
N ASP A 185 3.33 -7.65 -25.41
CA ASP A 185 3.72 -7.44 -24.01
C ASP A 185 3.33 -6.03 -23.52
N PRO A 186 2.85 -5.83 -22.27
CA PRO A 186 2.71 -6.78 -21.17
C PRO A 186 1.34 -7.47 -21.12
N GLY A 187 0.96 -8.16 -22.19
CA GLY A 187 -0.20 -9.04 -22.22
C GLY A 187 -1.52 -8.28 -22.08
N ASP A 188 -2.36 -8.75 -21.16
CA ASP A 188 -3.70 -8.24 -20.91
C ASP A 188 -3.74 -6.99 -20.02
N MET A 189 -2.58 -6.48 -19.60
CA MET A 189 -2.51 -5.21 -18.86
C MET A 189 -3.07 -4.06 -19.70
N ASP A 190 -4.08 -3.37 -19.16
CA ASP A 190 -4.55 -2.10 -19.70
C ASP A 190 -3.55 -1.00 -19.32
N MET A 191 -2.78 -0.54 -20.29
CA MET A 191 -1.76 0.50 -20.09
C MET A 191 -2.37 1.86 -19.74
N THR A 192 -3.62 2.13 -20.10
CA THR A 192 -4.34 3.35 -19.68
C THR A 192 -4.68 3.30 -18.21
N TRP A 193 -5.21 2.17 -17.74
CA TRP A 193 -5.41 1.95 -16.31
C TRP A 193 -4.09 2.02 -15.55
N PHE A 194 -3.05 1.32 -16.03
CA PHE A 194 -1.76 1.25 -15.35
C PHE A 194 -1.10 2.63 -15.23
N ARG A 195 -1.12 3.45 -16.29
CA ARG A 195 -0.68 4.86 -16.21
C ARG A 195 -1.48 5.65 -15.18
N GLY A 196 -2.78 5.38 -15.03
CA GLY A 196 -3.60 5.95 -13.96
C GLY A 196 -3.12 5.56 -12.55
N GLU A 197 -2.75 4.30 -12.34
CA GLU A 197 -2.17 3.85 -11.06
C GLU A 197 -0.81 4.49 -10.78
N VAL A 198 0.04 4.63 -11.80
CA VAL A 198 1.31 5.36 -11.69
C VAL A 198 1.07 6.82 -11.30
N ALA A 199 0.12 7.51 -11.93
CA ALA A 199 -0.24 8.88 -11.56
C ALA A 199 -0.69 8.99 -10.10
N LYS A 200 -1.51 8.04 -9.62
CA LYS A 200 -1.95 8.00 -8.21
C LYS A 200 -0.77 7.81 -7.26
N ALA A 201 0.20 6.94 -7.60
CA ALA A 201 1.42 6.74 -6.81
C ALA A 201 2.30 8.00 -6.82
N MET A 202 2.37 8.68 -7.96
CA MET A 202 3.11 9.94 -8.06
C MET A 202 2.55 11.02 -7.14
N LEU A 203 1.22 11.08 -6.99
CA LEU A 203 0.51 11.99 -6.08
C LEU A 203 0.56 11.57 -4.60
N GLY A 204 1.22 10.45 -4.26
CA GLY A 204 1.31 9.92 -2.90
C GLY A 204 -0.05 9.46 -2.37
N LEU A 205 -0.97 9.02 -3.24
CA LEU A 205 -2.29 8.61 -2.79
C LEU A 205 -2.24 7.32 -1.97
N PHE A 206 -1.33 6.40 -2.27
CA PHE A 206 -1.26 5.12 -1.55
C PHE A 206 -0.64 5.24 -0.15
N GLU A 207 0.32 6.14 0.05
CA GLU A 207 0.89 6.45 1.39
C GLU A 207 -0.17 7.00 2.35
N LYS A 208 -1.15 7.75 1.83
CA LYS A 208 -2.24 8.34 2.63
C LYS A 208 -3.27 7.30 3.11
N PHE A 209 -3.25 6.11 2.52
CA PHE A 209 -4.19 5.01 2.83
C PHE A 209 -3.50 3.79 3.43
N GLU A 210 -2.17 3.80 3.61
CA GLU A 210 -1.52 2.81 4.48
C GLU A 210 -2.18 2.90 5.84
N LYS A 211 -2.61 1.73 6.35
CA LYS A 211 -3.34 1.59 7.60
C LYS A 211 -2.70 2.49 8.64
N LYS A 212 -3.41 3.55 9.02
CA LYS A 212 -3.31 4.05 10.38
C LYS A 212 -3.55 2.82 11.22
N GLU A 213 -2.52 2.29 11.88
CA GLU A 213 -2.73 1.28 12.90
C GLU A 213 -3.91 1.79 13.72
N THR A 214 -5.01 1.05 13.71
CA THR A 214 -6.01 1.26 14.74
C THR A 214 -5.24 1.04 16.02
N GLU A 215 -4.87 2.13 16.69
CA GLU A 215 -4.65 2.12 18.12
C GLU A 215 -5.84 1.36 18.66
N VAL A 216 -5.62 0.10 19.02
CA VAL A 216 -6.56 -0.62 19.85
C VAL A 216 -6.47 0.16 21.15
N GLU A 217 -7.35 1.15 21.34
CA GLU A 217 -7.56 1.70 22.68
C GLU A 217 -7.78 0.47 23.55
N GLU A 218 -6.86 0.21 24.48
CA GLU A 218 -7.10 -0.79 25.51
C GLU A 218 -8.52 -0.55 26.02
N PRO A 219 -9.36 -1.59 26.15
CA PRO A 219 -10.74 -1.40 26.57
C PRO A 219 -10.70 -0.55 27.83
N LYS A 220 -11.20 0.70 27.71
CA LYS A 220 -11.25 1.63 28.84
C LYS A 220 -11.86 0.84 29.98
N LYS A 221 -11.09 0.61 31.04
CA LYS A 221 -11.56 -0.04 32.26
C LYS A 221 -12.89 0.63 32.58
N LEU A 222 -13.99 -0.13 32.59
CA LEU A 222 -15.30 0.45 32.82
C LEU A 222 -15.22 1.17 34.16
N GLU A 223 -15.22 2.51 34.13
CA GLU A 223 -15.43 3.33 35.33
C GLU A 223 -16.89 3.08 35.72
N LEU A 224 -17.10 2.09 36.60
CA LEU A 224 -18.40 1.79 37.17
C LEU A 224 -18.92 3.07 37.82
N THR A 225 -19.92 3.68 37.20
CA THR A 225 -20.57 4.85 37.78
C THR A 225 -21.23 4.46 39.10
N ASP A 226 -21.35 5.42 40.03
CA ASP A 226 -22.05 5.21 41.32
C ASP A 226 -23.42 4.55 41.14
N HIS A 227 -24.13 4.85 40.05
CA HIS A 227 -25.42 4.24 39.75
C HIS A 227 -25.33 2.72 39.53
N VAL A 228 -24.32 2.25 38.79
CA VAL A 228 -24.13 0.83 38.50
C VAL A 228 -23.69 0.09 39.76
N LEU A 229 -22.78 0.68 40.54
CA LEU A 229 -22.38 0.15 41.85
C LEU A 229 -23.57 0.03 42.81
N LEU A 230 -24.42 1.05 42.87
CA LEU A 230 -25.62 1.02 43.71
C LEU A 230 -26.64 -0.03 43.24
N GLN A 231 -26.78 -0.24 41.93
CA GLN A 231 -27.62 -1.30 41.38
C GLN A 231 -27.08 -2.70 41.73
N GLU A 232 -25.77 -2.91 41.63
CA GLU A 232 -25.12 -4.17 42.01
C GLU A 232 -25.29 -4.44 43.51
N ILE A 233 -25.04 -3.45 44.37
CA ILE A 233 -25.24 -3.57 45.82
C ILE A 233 -26.71 -3.87 46.13
N TRP A 234 -27.65 -3.15 45.50
CA TRP A 234 -29.09 -3.39 45.67
C TRP A 234 -29.47 -4.83 45.31
N GLN A 235 -28.98 -5.32 44.16
CA GLN A 235 -29.24 -6.69 43.70
C GLN A 235 -28.58 -7.74 44.60
N GLN A 236 -27.38 -7.49 45.14
CA GLN A 236 -26.73 -8.39 46.09
C GLN A 236 -27.50 -8.51 47.40
N LEU A 237 -28.01 -7.40 47.92
CA LEU A 237 -28.76 -7.40 49.17
C LEU A 237 -30.14 -8.04 49.04
N LEU A 238 -30.85 -7.76 47.94
CA LEU A 238 -32.27 -8.11 47.81
C LEU A 238 -32.55 -9.23 46.80
N GLY A 239 -31.56 -9.67 46.03
CA GLY A 239 -31.73 -10.64 44.95
C GLY A 239 -32.22 -10.01 43.63
N PRO A 240 -32.29 -10.82 42.55
CA PRO A 240 -32.80 -10.39 41.26
C PRO A 240 -34.17 -9.71 41.38
N GLU A 241 -34.31 -8.51 40.82
CA GLU A 241 -35.52 -7.67 40.90
C GLU A 241 -36.01 -7.37 42.33
N GLY A 242 -35.18 -7.58 43.35
CA GLY A 242 -35.56 -7.44 44.76
C GLY A 242 -36.47 -8.55 45.29
N LYS A 243 -36.51 -9.71 44.64
CA LYS A 243 -37.39 -10.84 44.98
C LYS A 243 -36.72 -11.97 45.76
N GLY A 244 -35.56 -11.67 46.35
CA GLY A 244 -34.73 -12.63 47.04
C GLY A 244 -33.91 -13.52 46.12
N TRP A 245 -32.97 -14.25 46.70
CA TRP A 245 -32.06 -15.12 45.98
C TRP A 245 -32.62 -16.54 45.89
N PRO A 246 -32.65 -17.16 44.70
CA PRO A 246 -33.08 -18.55 44.55
C PRO A 246 -32.29 -19.52 45.44
N GLN A 247 -30.98 -19.31 45.58
CA GLN A 247 -30.12 -20.13 46.43
C GLN A 247 -30.37 -19.92 47.94
N LEU A 248 -31.07 -18.85 48.32
CA LEU A 248 -31.53 -18.60 49.70
C LEU A 248 -33.01 -18.96 49.87
N GLY A 249 -33.59 -19.72 48.93
CA GLY A 249 -35.01 -20.09 48.96
C GLY A 249 -35.96 -18.90 48.76
N GLY A 250 -35.55 -17.88 48.00
CA GLY A 250 -36.33 -16.67 47.75
C GLY A 250 -36.23 -15.61 48.85
N LYS A 251 -35.31 -15.77 49.80
CA LYS A 251 -35.03 -14.78 50.85
C LYS A 251 -34.03 -13.73 50.39
N THR A 252 -34.13 -12.52 50.92
CA THR A 252 -33.04 -11.54 50.79
C THR A 252 -31.83 -12.00 51.62
N LEU A 253 -30.66 -11.39 51.40
CA LEU A 253 -29.48 -11.70 52.19
C LEU A 253 -29.70 -11.40 53.69
N VAL A 254 -30.43 -10.32 53.98
CA VAL A 254 -30.78 -9.91 55.35
C VAL A 254 -31.71 -10.91 56.01
N ASP A 255 -32.75 -11.37 55.30
CA ASP A 255 -33.72 -12.33 55.84
C ASP A 255 -33.07 -13.68 56.12
N ALA A 256 -32.20 -14.16 55.21
CA ALA A 256 -31.46 -15.39 55.39
C ALA A 256 -30.49 -15.31 56.59
N LEU A 257 -29.80 -14.17 56.77
CA LEU A 257 -28.92 -13.97 57.92
C LEU A 257 -29.70 -13.92 59.23
N ALA A 258 -30.85 -13.23 59.26
CA ALA A 258 -31.71 -13.15 60.43
C ALA A 258 -32.21 -14.53 60.87
N GLU A 259 -32.53 -15.42 59.93
CA GLU A 259 -32.92 -16.79 60.22
C GLU A 259 -31.77 -17.62 60.78
N VAL A 260 -30.56 -17.52 60.21
CA VAL A 260 -29.37 -18.20 60.73
C VAL A 260 -29.06 -17.75 62.16
N LEU A 261 -29.14 -16.44 62.43
CA LEU A 261 -28.89 -15.87 63.76
C LEU A 261 -30.03 -16.17 64.75
N GLY A 262 -31.28 -16.20 64.29
CA GLY A 262 -32.47 -16.49 65.10
C GLY A 262 -32.63 -17.97 65.45
N SER A 263 -32.02 -18.88 64.69
CA SER A 263 -32.10 -20.33 64.90
C SER A 263 -31.10 -20.88 65.92
N GLY A 264 -30.45 -20.03 66.72
CA GLY A 264 -29.56 -20.47 67.81
C GLY A 264 -28.21 -21.03 67.35
N GLY A 265 -27.77 -20.69 66.14
CA GLY A 265 -26.43 -21.02 65.65
C GLY A 265 -25.36 -20.30 66.46
N ASN A 266 -24.68 -21.05 67.34
CA ASN A 266 -23.54 -20.58 68.13
C ASN A 266 -22.38 -20.24 67.18
N ILE A 267 -22.33 -19.00 66.67
CA ILE A 267 -21.14 -18.51 65.96
C ILE A 267 -20.08 -18.29 67.04
N VAL A 268 -19.15 -19.24 67.15
CA VAL A 268 -17.95 -19.07 67.96
C VAL A 268 -17.18 -17.91 67.34
N ALA A 269 -17.27 -16.74 67.95
CA ALA A 269 -16.44 -15.60 67.60
C ALA A 269 -15.02 -15.90 68.12
N GLU A 270 -14.19 -16.51 67.29
CA GLU A 270 -12.74 -16.39 67.49
C GLU A 270 -12.35 -14.95 67.18
N SER A 271 -12.04 -14.24 68.27
CA SER A 271 -11.56 -12.88 68.27
C SER A 271 -10.08 -12.83 67.88
N GLU A 272 -9.78 -12.35 66.68
CA GLU A 272 -8.56 -11.58 66.43
C GLU A 272 -8.92 -10.27 65.72
N PRO A 273 -8.57 -9.10 66.25
CA PRO A 273 -8.81 -7.84 65.56
C PRO A 273 -7.67 -7.63 64.56
N ALA A 274 -7.89 -8.02 63.30
CA ALA A 274 -7.09 -7.46 62.21
C ALA A 274 -7.54 -6.01 61.99
N ALA A 275 -6.96 -5.09 62.77
CA ALA A 275 -7.07 -3.66 62.53
C ALA A 275 -6.51 -3.35 61.13
N THR A 276 -7.38 -3.27 60.14
CA THR A 276 -7.09 -2.54 58.90
C THR A 276 -7.86 -1.23 58.98
N ALA A 277 -7.09 -0.14 59.07
CA ALA A 277 -7.60 1.21 59.17
C ALA A 277 -8.59 1.50 58.05
N ALA A 278 -9.73 2.11 58.39
CA ALA A 278 -10.60 2.71 57.39
C ALA A 278 -9.78 3.70 56.56
N PRO A 279 -9.81 3.65 55.21
CA PRO A 279 -9.12 4.64 54.42
C PRO A 279 -9.76 6.00 54.68
N ALA A 280 -8.95 6.94 55.17
CA ALA A 280 -9.36 8.31 55.41
C ALA A 280 -9.88 8.92 54.10
N LEU A 281 -11.12 9.41 54.12
CA LEU A 281 -11.72 10.22 53.06
C LEU A 281 -11.04 11.59 53.06
N ASN A 282 -9.84 11.66 52.48
CA ASN A 282 -9.05 12.88 52.43
C ASN A 282 -8.90 13.36 50.98
N LYS A 283 -10.01 13.86 50.42
CA LYS A 283 -9.97 14.85 49.34
C LYS A 283 -11.12 15.83 49.51
N SER A 284 -10.78 17.10 49.77
CA SER A 284 -11.76 18.18 49.70
C SER A 284 -12.32 18.26 48.29
N LEU A 285 -13.64 18.37 48.16
CA LEU A 285 -14.32 18.66 46.90
C LEU A 285 -13.75 19.95 46.30
N ALA A 286 -12.98 19.83 45.21
CA ALA A 286 -12.51 20.97 44.46
C ALA A 286 -13.73 21.67 43.83
N ALA A 287 -13.89 22.96 44.12
CA ALA A 287 -14.93 23.79 43.54
C ALA A 287 -14.81 23.79 42.00
N ARG A 288 -15.88 23.37 41.31
CA ARG A 288 -15.96 23.40 39.85
C ARG A 288 -15.84 24.85 39.35
N SER A 289 -14.76 25.14 38.64
CA SER A 289 -14.63 26.36 37.83
C SER A 289 -15.71 26.36 36.74
N ARG A 290 -16.54 27.42 36.70
CA ARG A 290 -17.55 27.64 35.66
C ARG A 290 -16.84 27.96 34.34
N ARG A 291 -16.91 27.04 33.36
CA ARG A 291 -16.52 27.34 31.97
C ARG A 291 -17.50 28.36 31.37
N ALA A 292 -16.96 29.45 30.84
CA ALA A 292 -17.71 30.44 30.07
C ALA A 292 -18.16 29.85 28.72
N PRO A 293 -19.33 30.24 28.18
CA PRO A 293 -19.84 29.69 26.93
C PRO A 293 -19.05 30.19 25.71
N ALA A 294 -18.76 29.27 24.78
CA ALA A 294 -18.06 29.55 23.54
C ALA A 294 -18.92 30.42 22.60
N LYS A 295 -18.33 31.50 22.06
CA LYS A 295 -18.94 32.35 21.03
C LYS A 295 -19.06 31.56 19.71
N LYS A 296 -20.29 31.39 19.22
CA LYS A 296 -20.59 30.85 17.87
C LYS A 296 -20.01 31.78 16.80
N LYS A 297 -19.11 31.30 15.95
CA LYS A 297 -18.77 31.95 14.67
C LYS A 297 -19.89 31.65 13.67
N ALA A 298 -20.40 32.71 13.04
CA ALA A 298 -21.45 32.64 12.04
C ALA A 298 -20.96 31.90 10.78
N ALA A 299 -21.77 30.98 10.28
CA ALA A 299 -21.56 30.28 9.02
C ALA A 299 -22.01 31.17 7.86
N THR A 300 -21.10 31.57 6.99
CA THR A 300 -21.43 32.27 5.75
C THR A 300 -21.79 31.24 4.68
N ARG A 301 -23.09 31.11 4.38
CA ARG A 301 -23.62 30.33 3.24
C ARG A 301 -23.20 31.00 1.92
N GLY A 302 -22.24 30.41 1.22
CA GLY A 302 -22.00 30.68 -0.20
C GLY A 302 -23.08 30.00 -1.05
N ARG A 303 -23.89 30.82 -1.72
CA ARG A 303 -25.04 30.42 -2.55
C ARG A 303 -24.53 29.81 -3.87
N ARG A 304 -24.98 28.58 -4.15
CA ARG A 304 -24.87 27.91 -5.45
C ARG A 304 -25.78 28.65 -6.44
N ALA A 305 -25.25 29.11 -7.57
CA ALA A 305 -26.04 29.59 -8.69
C ALA A 305 -25.85 28.64 -9.88
N THR A 306 -26.97 28.10 -10.33
CA THR A 306 -27.21 27.28 -11.51
C THR A 306 -27.06 28.12 -12.79
N GLY A 307 -26.62 27.49 -13.89
CA GLY A 307 -26.41 28.12 -15.21
C GLY A 307 -27.67 28.67 -15.89
N PRO A 308 -27.53 29.14 -17.16
CA PRO A 308 -27.91 28.23 -18.26
C PRO A 308 -27.04 28.30 -19.53
N SER A 309 -26.94 27.15 -20.20
CA SER A 309 -27.17 26.91 -21.63
C SER A 309 -26.62 27.86 -22.73
N SER A 310 -25.74 27.27 -23.56
CA SER A 310 -25.80 27.18 -25.05
C SER A 310 -25.39 28.35 -25.98
N LEU A 311 -24.75 27.90 -27.08
CA LEU A 311 -24.63 28.46 -28.45
C LEU A 311 -23.44 29.38 -28.75
N GLN A 312 -22.47 28.90 -29.56
CA GLN A 312 -22.30 29.18 -31.00
C GLN A 312 -20.82 29.04 -31.48
N ASP A 313 -20.66 28.25 -32.53
CA ASP A 313 -19.73 28.27 -33.68
C ASP A 313 -18.48 29.17 -33.65
N ALA A 314 -17.30 28.54 -33.85
CA ALA A 314 -16.27 28.86 -34.86
C ALA A 314 -15.07 27.89 -34.74
#